data_AF-A0AAW9KFY9-F1
#
_entry.id   AF-A0AAW9KFY9-F1
#
_cell.length_a   1.000
_cell.length_b   1.000
_cell.length_c   1.000
_cell.angle_alpha   90.00
_cell.angle_beta   90.00
_cell.angle_gamma   90.00
#
_symmetry.space_group_name_H-M   'P 1'
#
loop_
_entity.id
_entity.type
_entity.pdbx_description
1 polymer ?
#
loop_
_entity_poly.entity_id
_entity_poly.type
_entity_poly.pdbx_seq_one_letter_code
_entity_poly.pdbx_strand_id
1 'polypeptide(L)'
;DKQNIINSNKQLSQSGLRVLAFAYREFESSQELTLDDENNYTFIGLISMIDPPREESAEAVKDCITAGIKPVMITGDHKITASAIAKQIGIFKDGDRAIEGIELDKMSDEELKNNIEKISVYARVSPEHKIRIVRAWQEKN
;
A
#
# COMPACT_ATOMS: atom_id res chain seq x y z
N ASP A 1 15.18 -0.53 -21.88
CA ASP A 1 15.41 -1.29 -20.62
C ASP A 1 14.71 -0.71 -19.41
N LYS A 2 14.97 0.55 -19.01
CA LYS A 2 14.34 1.17 -17.82
C LYS A 2 12.81 1.04 -17.79
N GLN A 3 12.14 1.28 -18.91
CA GLN A 3 10.68 1.16 -18.99
C GLN A 3 10.19 -0.28 -18.78
N ASN A 4 10.93 -1.27 -19.27
CA ASN A 4 10.59 -2.69 -19.09
C ASN A 4 10.70 -3.08 -17.62
N ILE A 5 11.75 -2.62 -16.92
CA ILE A 5 11.93 -2.85 -15.48
C ILE A 5 10.77 -2.23 -14.68
N ILE A 6 10.37 -1.00 -15.00
CA ILE A 6 9.24 -0.33 -14.35
C ILE A 6 7.94 -1.11 -14.59
N ASN A 7 7.72 -1.60 -15.82
CA ASN A 7 6.54 -2.39 -16.15
C ASN A 7 6.53 -3.72 -15.39
N SER A 8 7.66 -4.42 -15.31
CA SER A 8 7.79 -5.66 -14.53
C SER A 8 7.54 -5.44 -13.04
N ASN A 9 8.12 -4.38 -12.45
CA ASN A 9 7.84 -3.99 -11.07
C ASN A 9 6.34 -3.77 -10.85
N LYS A 10 5.70 -3.00 -11.74
CA LYS A 10 4.25 -2.72 -11.65
C LYS A 10 3.42 -4.01 -11.72
N GLN A 11 3.71 -4.93 -12.64
CA GLN A 11 2.98 -6.19 -12.78
C GLN A 11 3.12 -7.07 -11.53
N LEU A 12 4.33 -7.18 -10.97
CA LEU A 12 4.60 -7.94 -9.75
C LEU A 12 3.88 -7.31 -8.53
N SER A 13 3.96 -5.98 -8.37
CA SER A 13 3.25 -5.28 -7.29
C SER A 13 1.72 -5.39 -7.41
N GLN A 14 1.18 -5.35 -8.63
CA GLN A 14 -0.26 -5.56 -8.88
C GLN A 14 -0.73 -6.97 -8.52
N SER A 15 0.20 -7.94 -8.48
CA SER A 15 -0.07 -9.30 -8.02
C SER A 15 0.05 -9.46 -6.50
N GLY A 16 0.26 -8.35 -5.77
CA GLY A 16 0.42 -8.34 -4.31
C GLY A 16 1.82 -8.72 -3.83
N LEU A 17 2.81 -8.80 -4.72
CA LEU A 17 4.17 -9.19 -4.35
C LEU A 17 4.97 -8.00 -3.81
N ARG A 18 5.79 -8.25 -2.79
CA ARG A 18 6.84 -7.33 -2.36
C ARG A 18 8.01 -7.47 -3.34
N VAL A 19 8.37 -6.37 -3.99
CA VAL A 19 9.44 -6.33 -5.01
C VAL A 19 10.62 -5.56 -4.45
N LEU A 20 11.82 -6.13 -4.56
CA LEU A 20 13.08 -5.47 -4.25
C LEU A 20 13.93 -5.34 -5.52
N ALA A 21 14.47 -4.15 -5.73
CA ALA A 21 15.44 -3.89 -6.79
C ALA A 21 16.86 -3.99 -6.23
N PHE A 22 17.71 -4.74 -6.93
CA PHE A 22 19.12 -4.89 -6.60
C PHE A 22 19.97 -4.19 -7.65
N ALA A 23 20.89 -3.37 -7.19
CA ALA A 23 21.84 -2.65 -8.02
C ALA A 23 23.14 -2.47 -7.25
N TYR A 24 24.25 -2.31 -7.95
CA TYR A 24 25.57 -2.13 -7.33
C TYR A 24 26.35 -1.01 -8.00
N ARG A 25 27.29 -0.45 -7.26
CA ARG A 25 28.30 0.49 -7.74
C ARG A 25 29.58 0.17 -7.01
N GLU A 26 30.67 0.13 -7.77
CA GLU A 26 32.00 -0.09 -7.22
C GLU A 26 32.61 1.26 -6.80
N PHE A 27 33.29 1.26 -5.66
CA PHE A 27 34.01 2.40 -5.13
C PHE A 27 35.43 1.97 -4.79
N GLU A 28 36.37 2.90 -4.89
CA GLU A 28 37.72 2.69 -4.38
C GLU A 28 37.69 2.53 -2.86
N SER A 29 38.50 1.62 -2.32
CA SER A 29 38.44 1.22 -0.90
C SER A 29 38.71 2.33 0.11
N SER A 30 39.28 3.46 -0.33
CA SER A 30 39.59 4.62 0.50
C SER A 30 38.54 5.73 0.45
N GLN A 31 37.45 5.56 -0.31
CA GLN A 31 36.42 6.59 -0.44
C GLN A 31 35.45 6.53 0.74
N GLU A 32 35.24 7.67 1.40
CA GLU A 32 34.17 7.83 2.38
C GLU A 32 32.83 7.99 1.65
N LEU A 33 31.85 7.15 2.00
CA LEU A 33 30.54 7.14 1.34
C LEU A 33 29.57 8.10 2.01
N THR A 34 28.84 8.84 1.19
CA THR A 34 27.82 9.81 1.60
C THR A 34 26.50 9.54 0.88
N LEU A 35 25.42 10.20 1.30
CA LEU A 35 24.12 10.11 0.59
C LEU A 35 24.19 10.65 -0.84
N ASP A 36 25.11 11.57 -1.12
CA ASP A 36 25.33 12.09 -2.48
C ASP A 36 25.94 11.04 -3.42
N ASP A 37 26.43 9.91 -2.89
CA ASP A 37 26.94 8.80 -3.68
C ASP A 37 25.84 7.82 -4.13
N GLU A 38 24.58 8.00 -3.69
CA GLU A 38 23.42 7.17 -4.03
C GLU A 38 22.89 7.39 -5.47
N ASN A 39 23.78 7.34 -6.46
CA ASN A 39 23.46 7.47 -7.88
C ASN A 39 24.35 6.59 -8.76
N ASN A 40 23.99 6.50 -10.05
CA ASN A 40 24.78 5.80 -11.08
C ASN A 40 25.06 4.31 -10.78
N TYR A 41 24.09 3.62 -10.18
CA TYR A 41 24.17 2.18 -9.97
C TYR A 41 23.96 1.38 -11.26
N THR A 42 24.64 0.25 -11.35
CA THR A 42 24.36 -0.81 -12.34
C THR A 42 23.24 -1.68 -11.79
N PHE A 43 22.09 -1.66 -12.46
CA PHE A 43 20.94 -2.50 -12.11
C PHE A 43 21.26 -3.98 -12.37
N ILE A 44 21.00 -4.84 -11.39
CA ILE A 44 21.19 -6.29 -11.48
C ILE A 44 19.86 -6.96 -11.82
N GLY A 45 18.81 -6.66 -11.07
CA GLY A 45 17.53 -7.36 -11.21
C GLY A 45 16.47 -7.00 -10.18
N LEU A 46 15.28 -7.57 -10.37
CA LEU A 46 14.20 -7.56 -9.40
C LEU A 46 14.08 -8.94 -8.76
N ILE A 47 13.85 -8.99 -7.45
CA ILE A 47 13.35 -10.18 -6.76
C ILE A 47 11.98 -9.84 -6.21
N SER A 48 11.01 -10.74 -6.44
CA SER A 48 9.69 -10.65 -5.84
C SER A 48 9.48 -11.76 -4.83
N MET A 49 8.88 -11.41 -3.70
CA MET A 49 8.46 -12.37 -2.69
C MET A 49 6.99 -12.15 -2.35
N ILE A 50 6.33 -13.24 -2.02
CA ILE A 50 5.02 -13.17 -1.37
C ILE A 50 5.31 -12.79 0.08
N ASP A 51 4.73 -11.71 0.55
CA ASP A 51 4.57 -11.43 1.98
C ASP A 51 3.14 -11.86 2.32
N PRO A 52 2.92 -13.16 2.64
CA PRO A 52 1.56 -13.68 2.67
C PRO A 52 0.80 -12.99 3.80
N PRO A 53 -0.43 -12.50 3.54
CA PRO A 53 -1.29 -12.12 4.64
C PRO A 53 -1.41 -13.32 5.57
N ARG A 54 -1.34 -13.06 6.87
CA ARG A 54 -1.61 -14.04 7.92
C ARG A 54 -2.89 -14.81 7.60
N GLU A 55 -2.86 -16.15 7.64
CA GLU A 55 -4.03 -16.98 7.30
C GLU A 55 -5.24 -16.59 8.16
N GLU A 56 -5.00 -16.29 9.45
CA GLU A 56 -6.03 -15.82 10.39
C GLU A 56 -6.71 -14.51 9.95
N SER A 57 -6.03 -13.67 9.14
CA SER A 57 -6.60 -12.40 8.68
C SER A 57 -7.65 -12.59 7.58
N ALA A 58 -7.49 -13.57 6.70
CA ALA A 58 -8.47 -13.85 5.66
C ALA A 58 -9.77 -14.42 6.25
N GLU A 59 -9.64 -15.31 7.24
CA GLU A 59 -10.77 -15.86 7.97
C GLU A 59 -11.51 -14.76 8.77
N ALA A 60 -10.78 -13.93 9.51
CA ALA A 60 -11.38 -12.81 10.25
C ALA A 60 -12.12 -11.81 9.33
N VAL A 61 -11.59 -11.51 8.14
CA VAL A 61 -12.27 -10.66 7.16
C VAL A 61 -13.57 -11.30 6.69
N LYS A 62 -13.57 -12.60 6.41
CA LYS A 62 -14.75 -13.36 6.00
C LYS A 62 -15.83 -13.36 7.10
N ASP A 63 -15.44 -13.54 8.35
CA ASP A 63 -16.35 -13.54 9.49
C ASP A 63 -16.99 -12.16 9.69
N CYS A 64 -16.19 -11.10 9.63
CA CYS A 64 -16.69 -9.72 9.66
C CYS A 64 -17.76 -9.48 8.59
N ILE A 65 -17.47 -9.86 7.34
CA ILE A 65 -18.40 -9.69 6.22
C ILE A 65 -19.68 -10.50 6.45
N THR A 66 -19.57 -11.73 6.94
CA THR A 66 -20.72 -12.60 7.22
C THR A 66 -21.59 -12.04 8.36
N ALA A 67 -20.98 -11.36 9.33
CA ALA A 67 -21.66 -10.65 10.41
C ALA A 67 -22.25 -9.29 10.01
N GLY A 68 -22.11 -8.87 8.73
CA GLY A 68 -22.58 -7.57 8.26
C GLY A 68 -21.67 -6.39 8.66
N ILE A 69 -20.47 -6.66 9.14
CA ILE A 69 -19.46 -5.65 9.50
C ILE A 69 -18.63 -5.34 8.26
N LYS A 70 -18.44 -4.06 7.93
CA LYS A 70 -17.56 -3.63 6.83
C LYS A 70 -16.09 -3.57 7.31
N PRO A 71 -15.21 -4.48 6.87
CA PRO A 71 -13.78 -4.34 7.13
C PRO A 71 -13.17 -3.24 6.26
N VAL A 72 -12.16 -2.55 6.79
CA VAL A 72 -11.42 -1.48 6.11
C VAL A 72 -9.92 -1.71 6.33
N MET A 73 -9.12 -1.60 5.27
CA MET A 73 -7.66 -1.73 5.35
C MET A 73 -7.00 -0.37 5.54
N ILE A 74 -6.10 -0.29 6.52
CA ILE A 74 -5.28 0.89 6.81
C ILE A 74 -3.81 0.43 6.92
N THR A 75 -2.96 0.80 5.96
CA THR A 75 -1.57 0.30 5.84
C THR A 75 -0.56 1.38 5.46
N GLY A 76 0.71 1.14 5.79
CA GLY A 76 1.85 1.93 5.31
C GLY A 76 2.33 1.55 3.90
N ASP A 77 1.82 0.44 3.35
CA ASP A 77 2.21 -0.04 2.02
C ASP A 77 1.74 0.89 0.90
N HIS A 78 2.30 0.67 -0.29
CA HIS A 78 1.84 1.31 -1.50
C HIS A 78 0.41 0.92 -1.86
N LYS A 79 -0.35 1.89 -2.38
CA LYS A 79 -1.75 1.72 -2.80
C LYS A 79 -1.97 0.52 -3.71
N ILE A 80 -1.09 0.32 -4.70
CA ILE A 80 -1.21 -0.79 -5.66
C ILE A 80 -1.15 -2.15 -4.95
N THR A 81 -0.15 -2.36 -4.09
CA THR A 81 0.03 -3.60 -3.33
C THR A 81 -1.09 -3.80 -2.31
N ALA A 82 -1.43 -2.74 -1.56
CA ALA A 82 -2.50 -2.76 -0.58
C ALA A 82 -3.85 -3.12 -1.22
N SER A 83 -4.18 -2.53 -2.36
CA SER A 83 -5.40 -2.86 -3.11
C SER A 83 -5.41 -4.29 -3.64
N ALA A 84 -4.27 -4.82 -4.10
CA ALA A 84 -4.16 -6.20 -4.55
C ALA A 84 -4.43 -7.18 -3.40
N ILE A 85 -3.78 -6.97 -2.24
CA ILE A 85 -3.98 -7.80 -1.05
C ILE A 85 -5.41 -7.67 -0.53
N ALA A 86 -5.93 -6.44 -0.42
CA ALA A 86 -7.29 -6.17 0.02
C ALA A 86 -8.34 -6.86 -0.88
N LYS A 87 -8.09 -6.94 -2.19
CA LYS A 87 -8.95 -7.64 -3.14
C LYS A 87 -8.88 -9.16 -2.93
N GLN A 88 -7.69 -9.71 -2.71
CA GLN A 88 -7.50 -11.14 -2.45
C GLN A 88 -8.23 -11.61 -1.19
N ILE A 89 -8.23 -10.80 -0.12
CA ILE A 89 -8.88 -11.16 1.15
C ILE A 89 -10.34 -10.69 1.26
N GLY A 90 -10.87 -9.99 0.25
CA GLY A 90 -12.28 -9.59 0.19
C GLY A 90 -12.65 -8.25 0.85
N ILE A 91 -11.67 -7.47 1.30
CA ILE A 91 -11.87 -6.10 1.79
C ILE A 91 -12.22 -5.13 0.65
N PHE A 92 -11.55 -5.27 -0.50
CA PHE A 92 -11.70 -4.35 -1.63
C PHE A 92 -12.56 -4.98 -2.73
N LYS A 93 -13.74 -4.40 -2.97
CA LYS A 93 -14.72 -4.87 -3.96
C LYS A 93 -14.85 -3.91 -5.13
N ASP A 94 -15.49 -4.37 -6.21
CA ASP A 94 -15.77 -3.49 -7.35
C ASP A 94 -16.67 -2.33 -6.91
N GLY A 95 -16.25 -1.10 -7.22
CA GLY A 95 -16.90 0.14 -6.77
C GLY A 95 -16.29 0.76 -5.51
N ASP A 96 -15.44 0.05 -4.77
CA ASP A 96 -14.67 0.63 -3.69
C ASP A 96 -13.54 1.53 -4.20
N ARG A 97 -13.11 2.46 -3.35
CA ARG A 97 -12.00 3.36 -3.57
C ARG A 97 -10.84 3.00 -2.66
N ALA A 98 -9.64 3.06 -3.23
CA ALA A 98 -8.39 3.06 -2.49
C ALA A 98 -7.78 4.45 -2.60
N ILE A 99 -7.23 4.97 -1.50
CA ILE A 99 -6.58 6.29 -1.46
C ILE A 99 -5.26 6.22 -0.71
N GLU A 100 -4.32 7.11 -1.02
CA GLU A 100 -3.12 7.34 -0.23
C GLU A 100 -3.32 8.43 0.82
N GLY A 101 -2.46 8.45 1.86
CA GLY A 101 -2.45 9.50 2.88
C GLY A 101 -2.41 10.92 2.30
N ILE A 102 -1.65 11.13 1.22
CA ILE A 102 -1.60 12.44 0.53
C ILE A 102 -2.92 12.82 -0.16
N GLU A 103 -3.72 11.84 -0.58
CA GLU A 103 -5.07 12.09 -1.11
C GLU A 103 -6.02 12.41 0.04
N LEU A 104 -5.88 11.72 1.19
CA LEU A 104 -6.63 11.97 2.40
C LEU A 104 -6.37 13.39 2.94
N ASP A 105 -5.13 13.85 2.98
CA ASP A 105 -4.74 15.20 3.42
C ASP A 105 -5.40 16.32 2.61
N LYS A 106 -5.71 16.04 1.35
CA LYS A 106 -6.38 16.99 0.45
C LYS A 106 -7.90 17.00 0.60
N MET A 107 -8.48 15.98 1.23
CA MET A 107 -9.91 15.94 1.51
C MET A 107 -10.21 16.80 2.73
N SER A 108 -11.27 17.57 2.69
CA SER A 108 -11.90 18.12 3.89
C SER A 108 -12.56 17.01 4.73
N ASP A 109 -12.85 17.28 5.99
CA ASP A 109 -13.53 16.29 6.86
C ASP A 109 -14.96 15.98 6.35
N GLU A 110 -15.65 16.98 5.78
CA GLU A 110 -16.95 16.78 5.11
C GLU A 110 -16.85 15.89 3.88
N GLU A 111 -15.84 16.10 3.02
CA GLU A 111 -15.62 15.23 1.85
C GLU A 111 -15.28 13.80 2.28
N LEU A 112 -14.43 13.65 3.31
CA LEU A 112 -14.08 12.35 3.86
C LEU A 112 -15.33 11.65 4.41
N LYS A 113 -16.14 12.33 5.22
CA LYS A 113 -17.37 11.78 5.80
C LYS A 113 -18.36 11.31 4.72
N ASN A 114 -18.55 12.12 3.67
CA ASN A 114 -19.43 11.79 2.55
C ASN A 114 -18.94 10.60 1.72
N ASN A 115 -17.63 10.31 1.75
CA ASN A 115 -17.02 9.22 0.98
C ASN A 115 -16.56 8.03 1.84
N ILE A 116 -16.65 8.10 3.18
CA ILE A 116 -16.00 7.15 4.10
C ILE A 116 -16.43 5.70 3.83
N GLU A 117 -17.70 5.47 3.52
CA GLU A 117 -18.24 4.15 3.18
C GLU A 117 -17.78 3.62 1.83
N LYS A 118 -17.33 4.48 0.93
CA LYS A 118 -16.84 4.09 -0.39
C LYS A 118 -15.34 3.80 -0.37
N ILE A 119 -14.63 4.10 0.72
CA ILE A 119 -13.18 3.91 0.81
C ILE A 119 -12.91 2.67 1.65
N SER A 120 -12.34 1.64 1.01
CA SER A 120 -12.03 0.36 1.68
C SER A 120 -10.53 0.19 1.96
N VAL A 121 -9.66 0.99 1.34
CA VAL A 121 -8.20 0.91 1.49
C VAL A 121 -7.59 2.31 1.65
N TYR A 122 -6.86 2.49 2.74
CA TYR A 122 -6.04 3.66 3.02
C TYR A 122 -4.57 3.23 3.06
N ALA A 123 -3.79 3.68 2.09
CA ALA A 123 -2.39 3.33 1.89
C ALA A 123 -1.44 4.48 2.26
N ARG A 124 -0.18 4.18 2.57
CA ARG A 124 0.82 5.16 2.99
C ARG A 124 0.31 6.17 4.03
N VAL A 125 -0.42 5.67 5.04
CA VAL A 125 -1.01 6.52 6.07
C VAL A 125 -0.09 6.76 7.26
N SER A 126 -0.16 7.96 7.84
CA SER A 126 0.51 8.32 9.08
C SER A 126 -0.33 7.96 10.33
N PRO A 127 0.21 8.02 11.55
CA PRO A 127 -0.57 7.85 12.78
C PRO A 127 -1.77 8.83 12.88
N GLU A 128 -1.60 10.07 12.45
CA GLU A 128 -2.63 11.12 12.47
C GLU A 128 -3.79 10.77 11.53
N HIS A 129 -3.49 10.20 10.35
CA HIS A 129 -4.51 9.72 9.42
C HIS A 129 -5.41 8.65 10.06
N LYS A 130 -4.84 7.72 10.85
CA LYS A 130 -5.63 6.66 11.51
C LYS A 130 -6.68 7.24 12.44
N ILE A 131 -6.27 8.22 13.26
CA ILE A 131 -7.19 8.91 14.18
C ILE A 131 -8.30 9.60 13.40
N ARG A 132 -7.94 10.29 12.30
CA ARG A 132 -8.89 11.00 11.44
C ARG A 132 -9.90 10.06 10.79
N ILE A 133 -9.46 8.92 10.27
CA ILE A 133 -10.33 7.89 9.68
C ILE A 133 -11.32 7.35 10.71
N VAL A 134 -10.83 7.01 11.91
CA VAL A 134 -11.68 6.50 13.01
C VAL A 134 -12.73 7.54 13.41
N ARG A 135 -12.34 8.81 13.55
CA ARG A 135 -13.29 9.91 13.86
C ARG A 135 -14.36 10.05 12.79
N ALA A 136 -14.00 10.02 11.52
CA ALA A 136 -14.97 10.13 10.41
C ALA A 136 -15.96 8.96 10.39
N TRP A 137 -15.55 7.75 10.77
CA TRP A 137 -16.46 6.62 10.97
C TRP A 137 -17.37 6.80 12.20
N GLN A 138 -16.86 7.36 13.29
CA GLN A 138 -17.65 7.62 14.51
C GLN A 138 -18.74 8.68 14.28
N GLU A 139 -18.43 9.75 13.56
CA GLU A 139 -19.37 10.85 13.29
C GLU A 139 -20.47 10.54 12.28
N LYS A 140 -20.38 9.38 11.62
CA LYS A 140 -21.40 8.88 10.69
C LYS A 140 -22.51 8.10 11.39
N ASN A 141 -22.27 7.63 12.62
CA ASN A 141 -23.24 6.96 13.46
C ASN A 141 -24.01 7.94 14.35
#